data_AF-A0A101XGQ1-F1
#
_entry.id   AF-A0A101XGQ1-F1
#
_cell.length_a   1.000
_cell.length_b   1.000
_cell.length_c   1.000
_cell.angle_alpha   90.00
_cell.angle_beta   90.00
_cell.angle_gamma   90.00
#
_symmetry.space_group_name_H-M   'P 1'
#
loop_
_entity.id
_entity.type
_entity.pdbx_description
1 polymer ?
#
loop_
_entity_poly.entity_id
_entity_poly.type
_entity_poly.pdbx_seq_one_letter_code
_entity_poly.pdbx_strand_id
1 'polypeptide(L)'
;MIVSRKSYRKGMVKVAIAYPAPARIALQSLSIHILGRLVDEDPDAYPDFVFLNDEMGRTTKIRLKDFDIVLFSVHYELDYPRILR
;
A
#
# COMPACT_ATOMS: atom_id res chain seq x y z
N MET A 1 13.69 4.57 6.76
CA MET A 1 12.51 5.30 6.26
C MET A 1 12.64 5.42 4.76
N ILE A 2 11.97 4.57 3.98
CA ILE A 2 12.02 4.70 2.52
C ILE A 2 11.05 5.82 2.16
N VAL A 3 11.61 7.01 1.92
CA VAL A 3 10.95 8.10 1.23
C VAL A 3 11.25 7.88 -0.24
N SER A 4 10.43 7.10 -0.94
CA SER A 4 10.47 7.15 -2.40
C SER A 4 9.76 8.41 -2.85
N ARG A 5 10.47 9.21 -3.65
CA ARG A 5 10.09 10.51 -4.17
C ARG A 5 9.55 10.38 -5.61
N LYS A 6 9.05 9.22 -6.00
CA LYS A 6 8.45 9.05 -7.32
C LYS A 6 7.20 9.92 -7.39
N SER A 7 7.15 10.79 -8.39
CA SER A 7 5.99 11.64 -8.63
C SER A 7 5.06 10.90 -9.57
N TYR A 8 3.78 10.80 -9.21
CA TYR A 8 2.78 10.12 -10.03
C TYR A 8 2.71 10.75 -11.43
N ARG A 9 2.74 9.91 -12.47
CA ARG A 9 2.57 10.31 -13.87
C ARG A 9 1.32 9.68 -14.44
N LYS A 10 0.64 10.40 -15.32
CA LYS A 10 -0.54 9.90 -16.03
C LYS A 10 -0.14 8.69 -16.89
N GLY A 11 -0.80 7.55 -16.69
CA GLY A 11 -0.52 6.29 -17.40
C GLY A 11 0.22 5.25 -16.56
N MET A 12 0.66 5.59 -15.35
CA MET A 12 1.23 4.60 -14.43
C MET A 12 0.15 3.73 -13.78
N VAL A 13 0.48 2.46 -13.56
CA VAL A 13 -0.34 1.50 -12.82
C VAL A 13 -0.32 1.88 -11.34
N LYS A 14 -1.48 2.19 -10.77
CA LYS A 14 -1.61 2.55 -9.36
C LYS A 14 -1.73 1.28 -8.53
N VAL A 15 -0.79 1.10 -7.62
CA VAL A 15 -0.73 -0.08 -6.76
C VAL A 15 -0.94 0.35 -5.32
N ALA A 16 -2.06 -0.06 -4.72
CA ALA A 16 -2.30 0.10 -3.29
C ALA A 16 -1.62 -1.03 -2.53
N ILE A 17 -0.72 -0.68 -1.63
CA ILE A 17 -0.12 -1.61 -0.67
C ILE A 17 -0.93 -1.52 0.61
N ALA A 18 -1.83 -2.48 0.76
CA ALA A 18 -2.79 -2.56 1.85
C ALA A 18 -2.24 -3.40 3.01
N TYR A 19 -2.39 -2.89 4.23
CA TYR A 19 -2.05 -3.64 5.44
C TYR A 19 -3.20 -3.65 6.45
N PRO A 20 -3.59 -4.81 6.98
CA PRO A 20 -4.70 -4.96 7.93
C PRO A 20 -4.33 -4.53 9.37
N ALA A 21 -3.54 -3.47 9.51
CA ALA A 21 -3.26 -2.84 10.80
C ALA A 21 -3.16 -1.31 10.66
N PRO A 22 -3.33 -0.55 11.75
CA PRO A 22 -3.10 0.89 11.75
C PRO A 22 -1.70 1.26 11.25
N ALA A 23 -1.57 2.42 10.63
CA ALA A 23 -0.32 2.93 10.06
C ALA A 23 0.89 2.83 11.03
N ARG A 24 0.69 3.10 12.32
CA ARG A 24 1.74 3.01 13.34
C ARG A 24 2.37 1.62 13.40
N ILE A 25 1.56 0.57 13.30
CA ILE A 25 2.00 -0.83 13.35
C ILE A 25 2.53 -1.25 11.98
N ALA A 26 1.80 -0.92 10.92
CA ALA A 26 2.15 -1.30 9.56
C ALA A 26 3.53 -0.77 9.13
N LEU A 27 3.89 0.46 9.51
CA LEU A 27 5.19 1.06 9.21
C LEU A 27 6.36 0.41 9.94
N GLN A 28 6.11 -0.42 10.96
CA GLN A 28 7.13 -1.23 11.64
C GLN A 28 7.34 -2.58 10.94
N SER A 29 6.47 -2.98 10.01
CA SER A 29 6.58 -4.23 9.27
C SER A 29 7.59 -4.11 8.13
N LEU A 30 8.57 -5.03 8.11
CA LEU A 30 9.53 -5.14 7.02
C LEU A 30 8.85 -5.49 5.68
N SER A 31 7.81 -6.32 5.70
CA SER A 31 7.10 -6.77 4.49
C SER A 31 6.49 -5.60 3.73
N ILE A 32 5.94 -4.61 4.45
CA ILE A 32 5.41 -3.38 3.85
C ILE A 32 6.49 -2.59 3.12
N HIS A 33 7.69 -2.49 3.72
CA HIS A 33 8.81 -1.78 3.10
C HIS A 33 9.37 -2.55 1.89
N ILE A 34 9.42 -3.88 1.96
CA ILE A 34 9.84 -4.72 0.83
C ILE A 34 8.87 -4.58 -0.34
N LEU A 35 7.56 -4.72 -0.10
CA LEU A 35 6.54 -4.54 -1.13
C LEU A 35 6.57 -3.13 -1.72
N GLY A 36 6.69 -2.11 -0.86
CA GLY A 36 6.83 -0.73 -1.28
C GLY A 36 8.00 -0.54 -2.24
N ARG A 37 9.15 -1.12 -1.92
CA ARG A 37 10.34 -1.03 -2.75
C ARG A 37 10.21 -1.80 -4.05
N LEU A 38 9.70 -3.03 -4.01
CA LEU A 38 9.53 -3.87 -5.20
C LEU A 38 8.62 -3.21 -6.24
N VAL A 39 7.52 -2.60 -5.79
CA VAL A 39 6.61 -1.88 -6.67
C VAL A 39 7.23 -0.58 -7.18
N ASP A 40 7.99 0.13 -6.35
CA ASP A 40 8.65 1.38 -6.74
C ASP A 40 9.73 1.19 -7.82
N GLU A 41 10.42 0.05 -7.79
CA GLU A 41 11.45 -0.35 -8.76
C GLU A 41 10.92 -0.50 -10.20
N ASP A 42 9.63 -0.80 -10.36
CA ASP A 42 8.99 -0.82 -11.68
C ASP A 42 8.70 0.62 -12.15
N PRO A 43 9.30 1.10 -13.26
CA PRO A 43 9.14 2.48 -13.73
C PRO A 43 7.69 2.87 -14.07
N ASP A 44 6.83 1.92 -14.41
CA ASP A 44 5.45 2.14 -14.82
C ASP A 44 4.45 1.94 -13.68
N ALA A 45 4.89 1.52 -12.49
CA ALA A 45 4.05 1.39 -11.31
C ALA A 45 4.23 2.56 -10.33
N TYR A 46 3.14 2.91 -9.65
CA TYR A 46 3.11 3.90 -8.57
C TYR A 46 2.56 3.27 -7.28
N PRO A 47 3.40 3.06 -6.25
CA PRO A 47 2.95 2.55 -4.97
C PRO A 47 2.33 3.66 -4.10
N ASP A 48 1.19 3.36 -3.47
CA ASP A 48 0.69 4.13 -2.32
C ASP A 48 0.27 3.18 -1.20
N PHE A 49 0.34 3.64 0.04
CA PHE A 49 0.00 2.83 1.20
C PHE A 49 -1.45 3.08 1.64
N VAL A 50 -2.17 2.00 1.95
CA VAL A 50 -3.50 2.04 2.56
C VAL A 50 -3.47 1.18 3.82
N PHE A 51 -3.88 1.73 4.95
CA PHE A 51 -3.86 1.01 6.23
C PHE A 51 -5.27 0.76 6.75
N LEU A 52 -5.38 -0.07 7.79
CA LEU A 52 -6.66 -0.34 8.43
C LEU A 52 -7.29 0.98 8.92
N ASN A 53 -8.56 1.19 8.55
CA ASN A 53 -9.37 2.41 8.75
C ASN A 53 -9.03 3.60 7.83
N ASP A 54 -8.10 3.46 6.88
CA ASP A 54 -7.90 4.48 5.85
C ASP A 54 -8.83 4.19 4.66
N GLU A 55 -9.68 5.15 4.28
CA GLU A 55 -10.52 5.02 3.06
C GLU A 55 -9.76 5.36 1.77
N MET A 56 -8.54 5.92 1.91
CA MET A 56 -7.77 6.49 0.81
C MET A 56 -6.27 6.22 0.98
N GLY A 57 -5.57 6.18 -0.16
CA GLY A 57 -4.12 6.17 -0.23
C GLY A 57 -3.52 7.33 0.56
N ARG A 58 -2.50 7.03 1.35
CA ARG A 58 -1.92 7.98 2.30
C ARG A 58 -1.37 9.22 1.61
N THR A 59 -0.75 9.04 0.44
CA THR A 59 -0.04 10.08 -0.31
C THR A 59 -0.94 10.70 -1.38
N THR A 60 -1.63 9.87 -2.15
CA THR A 60 -2.38 10.31 -3.33
C THR A 60 -3.81 10.70 -3.03
N LYS A 61 -4.34 10.31 -1.86
CA LYS A 61 -5.77 10.45 -1.51
C LYS A 61 -6.71 9.77 -2.50
N ILE A 62 -6.21 8.83 -3.30
CA ILE A 62 -7.01 7.99 -4.19
C ILE A 62 -7.78 6.99 -3.33
N ARG A 63 -9.06 6.77 -3.63
CA ARG A 63 -9.87 5.77 -2.91
C ARG A 63 -9.41 4.37 -3.27
N LEU A 64 -9.54 3.41 -2.36
CA LEU A 64 -9.10 2.03 -2.58
C LEU A 64 -9.65 1.43 -3.89
N LYS A 65 -10.90 1.75 -4.26
CA LYS A 65 -11.57 1.29 -5.48
C LYS A 65 -10.99 1.84 -6.80
N ASP A 66 -10.21 2.92 -6.73
CA ASP A 66 -9.70 3.63 -7.91
C ASP A 66 -8.21 3.27 -8.19
N PHE A 67 -7.67 2.29 -7.45
CA PHE A 67 -6.39 1.65 -7.72
C PHE A 67 -6.56 0.50 -8.72
N ASP A 68 -5.54 0.29 -9.55
CA ASP A 68 -5.55 -0.77 -10.57
C ASP A 68 -5.21 -2.12 -9.94
N ILE A 69 -4.34 -2.13 -8.93
CA ILE A 69 -3.91 -3.32 -8.20
C ILE A 69 -3.93 -3.02 -6.70
N VAL A 70 -4.41 -3.98 -5.90
CA VAL A 70 -4.33 -3.93 -4.44
C VAL A 70 -3.55 -5.14 -3.94
N LEU A 71 -2.43 -4.89 -3.27
CA LEU A 71 -1.56 -5.90 -2.67
C LEU A 71 -1.83 -5.96 -1.16
N PHE A 72 -2.16 -7.14 -0.66
CA PHE A 72 -2.29 -7.38 0.77
C PHE A 72 -1.10 -8.22 1.26
N SER A 73 -0.46 -7.75 2.34
CA SER A 73 0.47 -8.58 3.11
C SER A 73 -0.23 -9.01 4.40
N VAL A 74 -0.40 -10.33 4.57
CA VAL A 74 -1.06 -10.93 5.73
C VAL A 74 0.03 -11.63 6.55
N HIS A 75 0.27 -11.18 7.78
CA HIS A 75 1.38 -11.70 8.60
C HIS A 75 0.98 -12.90 9.46
N TYR A 76 -0.28 -12.97 9.89
CA TYR A 76 -0.82 -14.05 10.73
C TYR A 76 -2.25 -14.42 10.31
N GLU A 77 -2.71 -15.63 10.68
CA GLU A 77 -4.11 -16.05 10.46
C GLU A 77 -5.14 -15.07 11.07
N LEU A 78 -4.79 -14.39 12.17
CA LEU A 78 -5.63 -13.40 12.82
C LEU A 78 -5.81 -12.09 12.01
N ASP A 79 -5.06 -11.91 10.93
CA ASP A 79 -5.19 -10.76 10.04
C ASP A 79 -6.28 -10.98 8.97
N TYR A 80 -6.67 -12.23 8.67
CA TYR A 80 -7.73 -12.53 7.68
C TYR A 80 -9.07 -11.85 8.00
N PRO A 81 -9.60 -11.87 9.24
CA PRO A 81 -10.86 -11.23 9.56
C PRO A 81 -10.84 -9.71 9.39
N ARG A 82 -9.66 -9.09 9.40
CA ARG A 82 -9.50 -7.63 9.25
C ARG A 82 -9.48 -7.16 7.80
N ILE A 83 -9.24 -8.08 6.86
CA ILE A 83 -9.25 -7.78 5.41
C ILE A 83 -10.67 -7.79 4.87
N LEU A 84 -11.54 -8.65 5.43
CA LEU A 84 -12.94 -8.81 5.01
C LEU A 84 -13.90 -7.81 5.66
N ARG A 85 -13.39 -6.87 6.46
CA ARG A 85 -14.18 -5.96 7.29
C ARG A 85 -14.15 -4.56 6.71
#